data_AF-A0A9E5ADG1-F1
#
_entry.id   AF-A0A9E5ADG1-F1
#
_cell.length_a   1.000
_cell.length_b   1.000
_cell.length_c   1.000
_cell.angle_alpha   90.00
_cell.angle_beta   90.00
_cell.angle_gamma   90.00
#
_symmetry.space_group_name_H-M   'P 1'
#
loop_
_entity.id
_entity.type
_entity.pdbx_description
1 polymer ?
#
loop_
_entity_poly.entity_id
_entity_poly.type
_entity_poly.pdbx_seq_one_letter_code
_entity_poly.pdbx_strand_id
1 'polypeptide(L)'
;MHGGIHGWCEGGVFKVTIQRWGKLLRLKSPRIALRAALEETQRRLVIFVTKIMTAAWLKAGDYRFLVAAMPRQRLFNQRLQRRALKVFLKLPDRFYRKRFAAFERGFTNAGDLERDQSSYFGIMLMIGTLGPGGAERQAVLTAVGGFHRGWRPLRITCVFLKEEWQRFFLPQLEAVGIPVGELARDSLLGGEFCTESLLPVFQQLPRRLQDAGDYYQILMDQKPAVAHLWLDECNIKGGLAAVAAGVPRIVLGTRSLPPHNFSLHQPYMREGYRWLLKQTGVVLLNNSRAGARAYEEWLQIPTGSIQVVYNGFDFDDEVLQRHRAGRTAYRQRHGISAEVLLVGTVMRLSEEKRPLLWLEIAAAVHRHLPDVRFLMAGDGNLRSEVQQRADCDDLRGVVSLVGYERQALGAIAALDLFLLTSRAEGLPNVLVEAQALGIPVITTDVGGASETVCHGVSGWVLDKDEIGEAAAQVVRLLQNPEWRCQAGLDAHRFVSEKFGVGRMLDATSDVYGACFGDFK
;
A
#
# COMPACT_ATOMS: atom_id res chain seq x y z
N MET A 1 27.79 -45.16 -17.18
CA MET A 1 27.44 -46.58 -17.33
C MET A 1 25.92 -46.71 -17.25
N HIS A 2 25.32 -47.20 -18.33
CA HIS A 2 23.92 -47.03 -18.68
C HIS A 2 22.97 -47.92 -17.86
N GLY A 3 21.97 -47.32 -17.21
CA GLY A 3 20.81 -48.04 -16.72
C GLY A 3 19.85 -48.29 -17.88
N GLY A 4 20.04 -49.39 -18.61
CA GLY A 4 19.17 -49.81 -19.70
C GLY A 4 17.89 -50.47 -19.19
N ILE A 5 16.79 -50.28 -19.91
CA ILE A 5 15.56 -51.05 -19.74
C ILE A 5 15.66 -52.22 -20.72
N HIS A 6 15.71 -53.45 -20.21
CA HIS A 6 15.74 -54.66 -21.05
C HIS A 6 14.45 -55.44 -20.84
N GLY A 7 13.77 -55.78 -21.93
CA GLY A 7 12.55 -56.59 -21.93
C GLY A 7 12.64 -57.75 -22.90
N TRP A 8 12.10 -58.90 -22.51
CA TRP A 8 11.96 -60.07 -23.37
C TRP A 8 10.67 -60.84 -23.02
N CYS A 9 10.27 -61.74 -23.91
CA CYS A 9 9.03 -62.51 -23.78
C CYS A 9 9.36 -64.00 -23.66
N GLU A 10 8.77 -64.66 -22.66
CA GLU A 10 9.00 -66.08 -22.37
C GLU A 10 7.68 -66.67 -21.85
N GLY A 11 7.14 -67.69 -22.53
CA GLY A 11 5.88 -68.34 -22.14
C GLY A 11 4.64 -67.43 -22.13
N GLY A 12 4.58 -66.39 -22.99
CA GLY A 12 3.43 -65.48 -23.10
C GLY A 12 3.36 -64.36 -22.05
N VAL A 13 4.39 -64.19 -21.21
CA VAL A 13 4.47 -63.12 -20.20
C VAL A 13 5.64 -62.18 -20.51
N PHE A 14 5.35 -60.89 -20.73
CA PHE A 14 6.37 -59.84 -20.91
C PHE A 14 7.03 -59.50 -19.56
N LYS A 15 8.35 -59.67 -19.47
CA LYS A 15 9.14 -59.29 -18.29
C LYS A 15 10.01 -58.08 -18.63
N VAL A 16 10.11 -57.12 -17.71
CA VAL A 16 10.96 -55.93 -17.85
C VAL A 16 11.86 -55.82 -16.63
N THR A 17 13.16 -55.64 -16.85
CA THR A 17 14.14 -55.43 -15.78
C THR A 17 14.61 -53.98 -15.82
N ILE A 18 14.53 -53.29 -14.68
CA ILE A 18 15.07 -51.93 -14.52
C ILE A 18 16.26 -52.03 -13.57
N GLN A 19 17.48 -51.89 -14.09
CA GLN A 19 18.69 -51.98 -13.27
C GLN A 19 18.92 -50.66 -12.51
N ARG A 20 18.38 -50.58 -11.28
CA ARG A 20 19.03 -49.86 -10.16
C ARG A 20 18.44 -50.32 -8.82
N TRP A 21 19.30 -50.83 -7.93
CA TRP A 21 19.00 -51.31 -6.57
C TRP A 21 18.24 -52.64 -6.40
N GLY A 22 18.59 -53.65 -7.21
CA GLY A 22 18.42 -55.07 -6.85
C GLY A 22 17.01 -55.62 -6.64
N LYS A 23 15.93 -54.83 -6.83
CA LYS A 23 14.55 -55.30 -6.67
C LYS A 23 13.88 -55.57 -8.02
N LEU A 24 13.50 -56.83 -8.23
CA LEU A 24 12.69 -57.27 -9.37
C LEU A 24 11.23 -56.82 -9.17
N LEU A 25 10.71 -55.93 -10.04
CA LEU A 25 9.30 -55.56 -10.04
C LEU A 25 8.57 -56.30 -11.17
N ARG A 26 7.73 -57.30 -10.83
CA ARG A 26 6.83 -57.96 -11.78
C ARG A 26 5.59 -57.10 -12.01
N LEU A 27 5.53 -56.40 -13.13
CA LEU A 27 4.33 -55.66 -13.54
C LEU A 27 3.54 -56.46 -14.58
N LYS A 28 2.24 -56.68 -14.33
CA LYS A 28 1.35 -57.50 -15.17
C LYS A 28 0.89 -56.83 -16.49
N SER A 29 1.28 -55.59 -16.78
CA SER A 29 0.82 -54.86 -17.98
C SER A 29 1.83 -53.82 -18.50
N PRO A 30 2.21 -53.86 -19.79
CA PRO A 30 3.10 -52.88 -20.43
C PRO A 30 2.59 -51.44 -20.37
N ARG A 31 1.27 -51.24 -20.41
CA ARG A 31 0.64 -49.91 -20.33
C ARG A 31 0.83 -49.23 -18.98
N ILE A 32 0.90 -50.01 -17.90
CA ILE A 32 1.08 -49.49 -16.53
C ILE A 32 2.54 -49.03 -16.33
N ALA A 33 3.51 -49.79 -16.84
CA ALA A 33 4.92 -49.44 -16.77
C ALA A 33 5.26 -48.18 -17.57
N LEU A 34 4.71 -48.05 -18.78
CA LEU A 34 4.87 -46.85 -19.61
C LEU A 34 4.23 -45.61 -18.96
N ARG A 35 3.06 -45.77 -18.34
CA ARG A 35 2.37 -44.69 -17.62
C ARG A 35 3.15 -44.22 -16.39
N ALA A 36 3.72 -45.15 -15.61
CA ALA A 36 4.55 -44.81 -14.46
C ALA A 36 5.87 -44.11 -14.84
N ALA A 37 6.51 -44.56 -15.93
CA ALA A 37 7.71 -43.92 -16.46
C ALA A 37 7.44 -42.52 -17.04
N LEU A 38 6.31 -42.33 -17.72
CA LEU A 38 5.85 -41.02 -18.20
C LEU A 38 5.53 -40.07 -17.04
N GLU A 39 4.84 -40.53 -15.99
CA GLU A 39 4.55 -39.72 -14.80
C GLU A 39 5.80 -39.28 -14.04
N GLU A 40 6.81 -40.15 -13.92
CA GLU A 40 8.09 -39.85 -13.26
C GLU A 40 8.93 -38.84 -14.08
N THR A 41 8.97 -39.01 -15.41
CA THR A 41 9.67 -38.10 -16.32
C THR A 41 8.98 -36.72 -16.36
N GLN A 42 7.64 -36.70 -16.33
CA GLN A 42 6.85 -35.47 -16.24
C GLN A 42 7.02 -34.76 -14.89
N ARG A 43 7.07 -35.49 -13.77
CA ARG A 43 7.41 -34.91 -12.45
C ARG A 43 8.78 -34.24 -12.48
N ARG A 44 9.78 -34.88 -13.10
CA ARG A 44 11.14 -34.33 -13.23
C ARG A 44 11.15 -33.07 -14.10
N LEU A 45 10.41 -33.04 -15.20
CA LEU A 45 10.29 -31.86 -16.07
C LEU A 45 9.63 -30.68 -15.34
N VAL A 46 8.53 -30.93 -14.61
CA VAL A 46 7.86 -29.90 -13.80
C VAL A 46 8.79 -29.36 -12.71
N ILE A 47 9.53 -30.23 -12.02
CA ILE A 47 10.52 -29.82 -11.00
C ILE A 47 11.65 -29.00 -11.63
N PHE A 48 12.14 -29.39 -12.81
CA PHE A 48 13.22 -28.71 -13.51
C PHE A 48 12.81 -27.33 -14.02
N VAL A 49 11.66 -27.23 -14.70
CA VAL A 49 11.07 -25.94 -15.13
C VAL A 49 10.77 -25.07 -13.91
N THR A 50 10.22 -25.65 -12.84
CA THR A 50 10.01 -24.93 -11.57
C THR A 50 11.32 -24.36 -11.02
N LYS A 51 12.42 -25.13 -11.02
CA LYS A 51 13.72 -24.66 -10.54
C LYS A 51 14.29 -23.55 -11.42
N ILE A 52 14.18 -23.65 -12.75
CA ILE A 52 14.63 -22.61 -13.68
C ILE A 52 13.80 -21.34 -13.52
N MET A 53 12.47 -21.45 -13.48
CA MET A 53 11.59 -20.30 -13.28
C MET A 53 11.77 -19.69 -11.89
N THR A 54 12.06 -20.49 -10.85
CA THR A 54 12.40 -19.99 -9.50
C THR A 54 13.76 -19.29 -9.47
N ALA A 55 14.75 -19.80 -10.20
CA ALA A 55 16.08 -19.17 -10.31
C ALA A 55 16.03 -17.87 -11.12
N ALA A 56 15.25 -17.85 -12.21
CA ALA A 56 14.96 -16.64 -12.99
C ALA A 56 14.14 -15.63 -12.16
N TRP A 57 13.16 -16.10 -11.38
CA TRP A 57 12.37 -15.30 -10.44
C TRP A 57 13.20 -14.67 -9.32
N LEU A 58 14.10 -15.44 -8.68
CA LEU A 58 15.05 -14.94 -7.67
C LEU A 58 16.01 -13.88 -8.22
N LYS A 59 16.27 -13.90 -9.53
CA LYS A 59 17.22 -13.01 -10.21
C LYS A 59 16.55 -11.77 -10.83
N ALA A 60 15.31 -11.89 -11.32
CA ALA A 60 14.63 -10.84 -12.08
C ALA A 60 13.58 -10.05 -11.26
N GLY A 61 12.93 -10.66 -10.27
CA GLY A 61 11.99 -9.96 -9.38
C GLY A 61 10.76 -9.34 -10.06
N ASP A 62 10.34 -9.81 -11.24
CA ASP A 62 9.14 -9.38 -11.95
C ASP A 62 8.24 -10.58 -12.31
N TYR A 63 6.96 -10.47 -11.94
CA TYR A 63 5.95 -11.53 -11.98
C TYR A 63 5.08 -11.49 -13.26
N ARG A 64 5.05 -10.36 -13.98
CA ARG A 64 4.04 -10.11 -15.03
C ARG A 64 4.21 -11.01 -16.27
N PHE A 65 5.44 -11.42 -16.57
CA PHE A 65 5.73 -12.26 -17.75
C PHE A 65 5.26 -13.71 -17.57
N LEU A 66 5.23 -14.21 -16.34
CA LEU A 66 5.05 -15.63 -16.02
C LEU A 66 3.58 -16.07 -16.02
N VAL A 67 2.68 -15.16 -15.64
CA VAL A 67 1.22 -15.40 -15.70
C VAL A 67 0.68 -15.18 -17.11
N ALA A 68 1.25 -14.21 -17.85
CA ALA A 68 0.89 -13.95 -19.25
C ALA A 68 1.37 -15.03 -20.22
N ALA A 69 2.50 -15.70 -19.93
CA ALA A 69 3.11 -16.68 -20.83
C ALA A 69 2.55 -18.11 -20.75
N MET A 70 1.53 -18.41 -19.93
CA MET A 70 0.94 -19.74 -19.92
C MET A 70 -0.08 -19.92 -21.06
N PRO A 71 0.14 -20.88 -21.99
CA PRO A 71 -0.84 -21.14 -23.04
C PRO A 71 -2.16 -21.62 -22.43
N ARG A 72 -3.28 -21.11 -22.95
CA ARG A 72 -4.63 -21.70 -22.79
C ARG A 72 -4.70 -23.07 -23.50
N GLN A 73 -3.86 -24.03 -23.15
CA GLN A 73 -3.98 -25.38 -23.66
C GLN A 73 -4.81 -26.22 -22.71
N ARG A 74 -6.05 -26.49 -23.14
CA ARG A 74 -6.87 -27.60 -22.66
C ARG A 74 -6.07 -28.88 -22.86
N LEU A 75 -5.51 -29.45 -21.79
CA LEU A 75 -5.34 -30.89 -21.56
C LEU A 75 -4.64 -31.11 -20.20
N PHE A 76 -5.29 -31.91 -19.34
CA PHE A 76 -4.76 -32.65 -18.18
C PHE A 76 -4.65 -32.04 -16.75
N ASN A 77 -5.31 -32.77 -15.84
CA ASN A 77 -5.24 -32.89 -14.37
C ASN A 77 -5.07 -31.60 -13.53
N GLN A 78 -6.13 -30.80 -13.47
CA GLN A 78 -6.25 -29.58 -12.66
C GLN A 78 -5.82 -29.74 -11.20
N ARG A 79 -5.97 -30.92 -10.58
CA ARG A 79 -5.55 -31.16 -9.18
C ARG A 79 -4.03 -31.13 -9.00
N LEU A 80 -3.28 -31.73 -9.93
CA LEU A 80 -1.81 -31.75 -9.87
C LEU A 80 -1.24 -30.36 -10.16
N GLN A 81 -1.81 -29.66 -11.14
CA GLN A 81 -1.47 -28.26 -11.43
C GLN A 81 -1.78 -27.34 -10.24
N ARG A 82 -2.95 -27.46 -9.61
CA ARG A 82 -3.29 -26.69 -8.40
C ARG A 82 -2.35 -27.00 -7.23
N ARG A 83 -1.94 -28.26 -7.05
CA ARG A 83 -0.96 -28.63 -6.01
C ARG A 83 0.44 -28.10 -6.32
N ALA A 84 0.91 -28.25 -7.56
CA ALA A 84 2.19 -27.73 -8.01
C ALA A 84 2.24 -26.20 -7.93
N LEU A 85 1.17 -25.52 -8.35
CA LEU A 85 1.00 -24.08 -8.23
C LEU A 85 0.99 -23.62 -6.78
N LYS A 86 0.27 -24.33 -5.88
CA LYS A 86 0.31 -24.05 -4.42
C LYS A 86 1.71 -24.22 -3.83
N VAL A 87 2.50 -25.19 -4.29
CA VAL A 87 3.89 -25.36 -3.85
C VAL A 87 4.76 -24.26 -4.43
N PHE A 88 4.63 -23.97 -5.72
CA PHE A 88 5.38 -22.93 -6.45
C PHE A 88 5.16 -21.54 -5.83
N LEU A 89 3.91 -21.17 -5.57
CA LEU A 89 3.54 -19.92 -4.91
C LEU A 89 4.05 -19.82 -3.45
N LYS A 90 4.37 -20.95 -2.79
CA LYS A 90 4.93 -21.01 -1.43
C LYS A 90 6.45 -21.15 -1.36
N LEU A 91 7.13 -21.38 -2.48
CA LEU A 91 8.60 -21.43 -2.53
C LEU A 91 9.24 -20.08 -2.14
N PRO A 92 8.73 -18.92 -2.61
CA PRO A 92 9.16 -17.60 -2.13
C PRO A 92 9.10 -17.47 -0.62
N ASP A 93 7.95 -17.78 -0.04
CA ASP A 93 7.68 -17.68 1.39
C ASP A 93 8.67 -18.51 2.22
N ARG A 94 8.97 -19.75 1.79
CA ARG A 94 9.96 -20.61 2.45
C ARG A 94 11.38 -20.06 2.34
N PHE A 95 11.73 -19.46 1.20
CA PHE A 95 13.03 -18.83 1.01
C PHE A 95 13.19 -17.65 1.96
N TYR A 96 12.23 -16.71 1.98
CA TYR A 96 12.30 -15.54 2.85
C TYR A 96 12.26 -15.90 4.33
N ARG A 97 11.42 -16.87 4.74
CA ARG A 97 11.44 -17.38 6.12
C ARG A 97 12.80 -17.87 6.56
N LYS A 98 13.51 -18.62 5.70
CA LYS A 98 14.88 -19.08 6.00
C LYS A 98 15.84 -17.91 6.14
N ARG A 99 15.72 -16.88 5.29
CA ARG A 99 16.58 -15.69 5.32
C ARG A 99 16.35 -14.84 6.57
N PHE A 100 15.10 -14.57 6.94
CA PHE A 100 14.77 -13.85 8.18
C PHE A 100 15.19 -14.62 9.43
N ALA A 101 15.00 -15.94 9.47
CA ALA A 101 15.48 -16.75 10.58
C ALA A 101 17.02 -16.80 10.67
N ALA A 102 17.73 -16.67 9.55
CA ALA A 102 19.18 -16.57 9.54
C ALA A 102 19.63 -15.21 10.09
N PHE A 103 19.03 -14.12 9.59
CA PHE A 103 19.22 -12.77 10.11
C PHE A 103 19.00 -12.71 11.64
N GLU A 104 17.92 -13.32 12.14
CA GLU A 104 17.60 -13.41 13.57
C GLU A 104 18.70 -14.07 14.40
N ARG A 105 19.17 -15.24 13.96
CA ARG A 105 20.34 -15.90 14.59
C ARG A 105 21.58 -15.02 14.53
N GLY A 106 21.77 -14.30 13.42
CA GLY A 106 22.90 -13.41 13.23
C GLY A 106 22.97 -12.30 14.27
N PHE A 107 21.89 -11.52 14.47
CA PHE A 107 21.93 -10.43 15.45
C PHE A 107 21.81 -10.91 16.90
N THR A 108 21.15 -12.05 17.15
CA THR A 108 21.12 -12.67 18.48
C THR A 108 22.53 -13.11 18.89
N ASN A 109 23.26 -13.78 17.99
CA ASN A 109 24.63 -14.22 18.27
C ASN A 109 25.64 -13.07 18.30
N ALA A 110 25.37 -11.99 17.56
CA ALA A 110 26.20 -10.78 17.57
C ALA A 110 25.99 -9.92 18.83
N GLY A 111 25.06 -10.28 19.71
CA GLY A 111 24.92 -9.62 20.99
C GLY A 111 23.95 -10.32 21.95
N ASP A 112 24.53 -10.96 22.97
CA ASP A 112 24.08 -10.86 24.39
C ASP A 112 24.20 -9.39 24.83
N LEU A 113 23.44 -8.50 24.19
CA LEU A 113 23.33 -7.12 24.64
C LEU A 113 22.02 -7.04 25.41
N GLU A 114 22.09 -7.22 26.73
CA GLU A 114 21.16 -6.55 27.65
C GLU A 114 21.28 -5.05 27.35
N ARG A 115 20.52 -4.59 26.36
CA ARG A 115 20.54 -3.18 25.97
C ARG A 115 19.72 -2.46 27.00
N ASP A 116 20.42 -1.66 27.78
CA ASP A 116 19.83 -0.75 28.74
C ASP A 116 18.85 0.18 28.02
N GLN A 117 17.57 -0.18 28.14
CA GLN A 117 16.46 0.56 27.53
C GLN A 117 16.31 1.94 28.14
N SER A 118 16.91 2.22 29.32
CA SER A 118 16.87 3.56 29.92
C SER A 118 17.65 4.60 29.09
N SER A 119 18.55 4.15 28.21
CA SER A 119 19.26 5.03 27.29
C SER A 119 18.46 5.44 26.04
N TYR A 120 17.27 4.88 25.83
CA TYR A 120 16.41 5.19 24.68
C TYR A 120 15.41 6.28 25.05
N PHE A 121 15.32 7.33 24.24
CA PHE A 121 14.52 8.51 24.56
C PHE A 121 13.89 9.14 23.30
N GLY A 122 12.66 9.62 23.43
CA GLY A 122 11.96 10.33 22.36
C GLY A 122 11.46 9.48 21.20
N ILE A 123 11.10 10.17 20.12
CA ILE A 123 10.31 9.63 19.01
C ILE A 123 10.99 9.94 17.68
N MET A 124 11.15 8.92 16.85
CA MET A 124 11.61 9.04 15.47
C MET A 124 10.52 8.54 14.53
N LEU A 125 9.99 9.44 13.69
CA LEU A 125 9.19 9.05 12.53
C LEU A 125 10.14 8.73 11.37
N MET A 126 9.89 7.65 10.63
CA MET A 126 10.65 7.33 9.42
C MET A 126 9.72 7.13 8.23
N ILE A 127 10.03 7.78 7.10
CA ILE A 127 9.23 7.70 5.86
C ILE A 127 10.11 7.80 4.61
N GLY A 128 9.60 7.38 3.46
CA GLY A 128 10.33 7.43 2.19
C GLY A 128 10.78 8.86 1.78
N THR A 129 9.84 9.80 1.73
CA THR A 129 10.06 11.19 1.30
C THR A 129 9.14 12.13 2.09
N LEU A 130 9.21 13.44 1.84
CA LEU A 130 8.21 14.43 2.25
C LEU A 130 7.47 15.01 1.03
N GLY A 131 7.29 14.20 -0.02
CA GLY A 131 6.59 14.61 -1.23
C GLY A 131 5.07 14.80 -1.05
N PRO A 132 4.35 15.20 -2.10
CA PRO A 132 2.92 15.58 -2.02
C PRO A 132 1.96 14.38 -1.90
N GLY A 133 2.37 13.32 -1.21
CA GLY A 133 1.57 12.12 -1.01
C GLY A 133 0.70 12.16 0.24
N GLY A 134 -0.32 11.31 0.25
CA GLY A 134 -1.26 11.21 1.37
C GLY A 134 -0.65 10.62 2.64
N ALA A 135 0.39 9.78 2.53
CA ALA A 135 1.08 9.23 3.69
C ALA A 135 2.03 10.26 4.31
N GLU A 136 2.75 11.00 3.46
CA GLU A 136 3.66 12.08 3.82
C GLU A 136 2.93 13.20 4.56
N ARG A 137 1.77 13.63 4.04
CA ARG A 137 0.89 14.58 4.74
C ARG A 137 0.56 14.13 6.15
N GLN A 138 0.24 12.84 6.32
CA GLN A 138 -0.19 12.29 7.61
C GLN A 138 0.97 12.10 8.58
N ALA A 139 2.16 11.73 8.08
CA ALA A 139 3.38 11.70 8.88
C ALA A 139 3.74 13.12 9.40
N VAL A 140 3.61 14.14 8.54
CA VAL A 140 3.87 15.54 8.90
C VAL A 140 2.83 16.05 9.89
N LEU A 141 1.53 15.79 9.68
CA LEU A 141 0.48 16.13 10.66
C LEU A 141 0.70 15.45 12.01
N THR A 142 1.15 14.19 12.00
CA THR A 142 1.51 13.47 13.23
C THR A 142 2.69 14.14 13.93
N ALA A 143 3.72 14.53 13.18
CA ALA A 143 4.91 15.18 13.73
C ALA A 143 4.58 16.56 14.31
N VAL A 144 3.98 17.44 13.51
CA VAL A 144 3.64 18.82 13.90
C VAL A 144 2.62 18.83 15.04
N GLY A 145 1.55 18.04 14.91
CA GLY A 145 0.53 17.94 15.95
C GLY A 145 1.07 17.35 17.25
N GLY A 146 1.90 16.30 17.16
CA GLY A 146 2.60 15.74 18.31
C GLY A 146 3.53 16.76 18.96
N PHE A 147 4.26 17.54 18.14
CA PHE A 147 5.13 18.59 18.65
C PHE A 147 4.34 19.65 19.44
N HIS A 148 3.20 20.12 18.94
CA HIS A 148 2.35 21.06 19.66
C HIS A 148 1.75 20.47 20.95
N ARG A 149 1.60 19.14 21.01
CA ARG A 149 1.17 18.41 22.22
C ARG A 149 2.33 18.04 23.17
N GLY A 150 3.51 18.63 22.99
CA GLY A 150 4.64 18.45 23.90
C GLY A 150 5.52 17.22 23.63
N TRP A 151 5.28 16.44 22.57
CA TRP A 151 6.06 15.23 22.29
C TRP A 151 7.54 15.60 22.05
N ARG A 152 8.43 15.29 22.99
CA ARG A 152 9.86 15.63 22.88
C ARG A 152 10.75 14.51 23.41
N PRO A 153 11.95 14.34 22.83
CA PRO A 153 12.41 14.89 21.56
C PRO A 153 11.69 14.16 20.42
N LEU A 154 11.36 14.90 19.36
CA LEU A 154 10.66 14.38 18.19
C LEU A 154 11.43 14.77 16.93
N ARG A 155 11.58 13.82 16.01
CA ARG A 155 12.26 14.02 14.73
C ARG A 155 11.62 13.20 13.63
N ILE A 156 11.94 13.55 12.40
CA ILE A 156 11.58 12.78 11.22
C ILE A 156 12.81 12.47 10.36
N THR A 157 12.93 11.22 9.93
CA THR A 157 14.02 10.76 9.07
C THR A 157 13.45 10.25 7.76
N CYS A 158 13.98 10.75 6.66
CA CYS A 158 13.53 10.41 5.32
C CYS A 158 14.54 9.53 4.59
N VAL A 159 14.06 8.65 3.72
CA VAL A 159 14.93 7.81 2.89
C VAL A 159 15.54 8.60 1.73
N PHE A 160 14.78 9.54 1.17
CA PHE A 160 15.21 10.44 0.11
C PHE A 160 14.67 11.83 0.36
N LEU A 161 15.56 12.82 0.32
CA LEU A 161 15.19 14.24 0.34
C LEU A 161 15.88 15.05 -0.75
N LYS A 162 16.68 14.47 -1.64
CA LYS A 162 17.53 15.21 -2.59
C LYS A 162 16.76 16.05 -3.62
N GLU A 163 15.58 15.63 -4.06
CA GLU A 163 14.81 16.30 -5.12
C GLU A 163 13.79 17.31 -4.56
N GLU A 164 13.43 18.35 -5.31
CA GLU A 164 12.45 19.36 -4.86
C GLU A 164 11.09 18.74 -4.52
N TRP A 165 10.59 17.84 -5.38
CA TRP A 165 9.31 17.16 -5.15
C TRP A 165 9.31 16.30 -3.89
N GLN A 166 10.48 15.85 -3.41
CA GLN A 166 10.62 15.05 -2.18
C GLN A 166 10.57 15.92 -0.91
N ARG A 167 10.71 17.24 -1.04
CA ARG A 167 10.74 18.21 0.06
C ARG A 167 9.43 19.00 0.18
N PHE A 168 8.36 18.56 -0.48
CA PHE A 168 7.10 19.32 -0.56
C PHE A 168 6.55 19.77 0.81
N PHE A 169 6.57 18.88 1.81
CA PHE A 169 6.14 19.18 3.18
C PHE A 169 7.26 19.59 4.14
N LEU A 170 8.52 19.64 3.68
CA LEU A 170 9.66 20.02 4.52
C LEU A 170 9.49 21.41 5.19
N PRO A 171 9.01 22.46 4.49
CA PRO A 171 8.83 23.78 5.11
C PRO A 171 7.89 23.78 6.32
N GLN A 172 6.93 22.85 6.40
CA GLN A 172 6.01 22.76 7.55
C GLN A 172 6.71 22.25 8.81
N LEU A 173 7.69 21.35 8.66
CA LEU A 173 8.48 20.82 9.76
C LEU A 173 9.52 21.85 10.23
N GLU A 174 10.16 22.54 9.28
CA GLU A 174 11.13 23.60 9.54
C GLU A 174 10.50 24.79 10.28
N ALA A 175 9.29 25.20 9.88
CA ALA A 175 8.57 26.31 10.52
C ALA A 175 8.32 26.10 12.03
N VAL A 176 8.24 24.84 12.46
CA VAL A 176 7.99 24.45 13.87
C VAL A 176 9.30 24.03 14.57
N GLY A 177 10.41 23.91 13.82
CA GLY A 177 11.71 23.53 14.35
C GLY A 177 11.87 22.03 14.62
N ILE A 178 11.12 21.16 13.92
CA ILE A 178 11.28 19.71 14.04
C ILE A 178 12.50 19.27 13.22
N PRO A 179 13.51 18.60 13.82
CA PRO A 179 14.67 18.11 13.09
C PRO A 179 14.29 17.10 12.01
N VAL A 180 14.79 17.34 10.79
CA VAL A 180 14.64 16.44 9.64
C VAL A 180 15.99 15.87 9.23
N GLY A 181 16.09 14.54 9.20
CA GLY A 181 17.28 13.82 8.72
C GLY A 181 17.03 13.12 7.39
N GLU A 182 18.11 12.83 6.65
CA GLU A 182 18.10 11.94 5.48
C GLU A 182 18.96 10.71 5.78
N LEU A 183 18.53 9.52 5.34
CA LEU A 183 19.38 8.33 5.40
C LEU A 183 20.58 8.50 4.46
N ALA A 184 21.79 8.45 5.01
CA ALA A 184 23.02 8.47 4.22
C ALA A 184 23.12 7.19 3.38
N ARG A 185 23.01 7.31 2.05
CA ARG A 185 23.03 6.19 1.09
C ARG A 185 24.38 5.92 0.42
N ASP A 186 25.44 6.63 0.80
CA ASP A 186 26.77 6.46 0.17
C ASP A 186 27.43 5.09 0.49
N SER A 187 26.78 4.26 1.29
CA SER A 187 27.30 3.00 1.86
C SER A 187 27.02 1.74 1.06
N LEU A 188 26.24 1.77 -0.03
CA LEU A 188 25.87 0.50 -0.69
C LEU A 188 27.09 -0.27 -1.24
N LEU A 189 28.24 0.39 -1.47
CA LEU A 189 29.56 -0.23 -1.74
C LEU A 189 30.80 0.68 -1.43
N GLY A 190 30.71 1.78 -0.66
CA GLY A 190 31.89 2.68 -0.55
C GLY A 190 32.01 3.73 0.58
N GLY A 191 31.00 3.94 1.43
CA GLY A 191 31.14 4.76 2.63
C GLY A 191 31.60 3.93 3.84
N GLU A 192 32.43 4.51 4.71
CA GLU A 192 32.89 3.86 5.95
C GLU A 192 31.70 3.35 6.78
N PHE A 193 31.49 2.04 6.71
CA PHE A 193 30.43 1.31 7.39
C PHE A 193 30.77 1.27 8.88
N CYS A 194 30.03 1.98 9.74
CA CYS A 194 30.25 1.89 11.19
C CYS A 194 29.57 0.63 11.79
N THR A 195 29.73 -0.55 11.16
CA THR A 195 29.31 -1.86 11.71
C THR A 195 30.00 -3.03 11.01
N GLU A 196 31.34 -3.10 10.98
CA GLU A 196 32.03 -4.31 10.50
C GLU A 196 31.52 -5.60 11.19
N SER A 197 31.06 -5.50 12.45
CA SER A 197 30.51 -6.62 13.22
C SER A 197 29.10 -7.08 12.82
N LEU A 198 28.23 -6.18 12.35
CA LEU A 198 26.84 -6.50 11.98
C LEU A 198 26.59 -6.55 10.48
N LEU A 199 27.52 -6.06 9.64
CA LEU A 199 27.46 -6.22 8.19
C LEU A 199 27.24 -7.69 7.77
N PRO A 200 27.93 -8.72 8.35
CA PRO A 200 27.67 -10.12 8.03
C PRO A 200 26.24 -10.57 8.38
N VAL A 201 25.58 -9.91 9.34
CA VAL A 201 24.20 -10.20 9.74
C VAL A 201 23.23 -9.66 8.69
N PHE A 202 23.35 -8.38 8.31
CA PHE A 202 22.50 -7.78 7.27
C PHE A 202 22.71 -8.44 5.91
N GLN A 203 23.93 -8.91 5.59
CA GLN A 203 24.21 -9.68 4.36
C GLN A 203 23.43 -11.01 4.28
N GLN A 204 22.91 -11.53 5.39
CA GLN A 204 22.05 -12.72 5.37
C GLN A 204 20.67 -12.43 4.78
N LEU A 205 20.22 -11.18 4.82
CA LEU A 205 18.97 -10.74 4.21
C LEU A 205 19.03 -10.83 2.67
N PRO A 206 17.87 -10.93 1.99
CA PRO A 206 17.80 -10.74 0.55
C PRO A 206 18.45 -9.42 0.13
N ARG A 207 19.12 -9.38 -1.02
CA ARG A 207 19.85 -8.20 -1.52
C ARG A 207 19.06 -6.88 -1.45
N ARG A 208 17.74 -6.93 -1.74
CA ARG A 208 16.84 -5.76 -1.70
C ARG A 208 16.55 -5.21 -0.29
N LEU A 209 17.01 -5.89 0.76
CA LEU A 209 16.82 -5.54 2.17
C LEU A 209 18.15 -5.29 2.90
N GLN A 210 19.29 -5.41 2.22
CA GLN A 210 20.61 -5.24 2.85
C GLN A 210 20.88 -3.78 3.22
N ASP A 211 20.22 -2.83 2.54
CA ASP A 211 20.20 -1.40 2.88
C ASP A 211 19.43 -1.09 4.18
N ALA A 212 18.85 -2.10 4.84
CA ALA A 212 18.38 -1.95 6.22
C ALA A 212 19.53 -1.59 7.19
N GLY A 213 20.79 -1.86 6.84
CA GLY A 213 21.95 -1.42 7.63
C GLY A 213 22.02 0.11 7.80
N ASP A 214 21.61 0.88 6.79
CA ASP A 214 21.62 2.35 6.85
C ASP A 214 20.63 2.88 7.90
N TYR A 215 19.48 2.19 8.04
CA TYR A 215 18.49 2.48 9.07
C TYR A 215 19.04 2.13 10.46
N TYR A 216 19.81 1.05 10.58
CA TYR A 216 20.37 0.62 11.86
C TYR A 216 21.30 1.67 12.44
N GLN A 217 22.18 2.25 11.62
CA GLN A 217 23.13 3.26 12.07
C GLN A 217 22.42 4.46 12.71
N ILE A 218 21.47 5.07 12.01
CA ILE A 218 20.77 6.24 12.52
C ILE A 218 19.94 5.92 13.77
N LEU A 219 19.41 4.69 13.89
CA LEU A 219 18.68 4.26 15.08
C LEU A 219 19.62 4.08 16.28
N MET A 220 20.86 3.63 16.06
CA MET A 220 21.86 3.49 17.13
C MET A 220 22.47 4.84 17.55
N ASP A 221 22.63 5.77 16.61
CA ASP A 221 23.15 7.11 16.91
C ASP A 221 22.14 7.92 17.73
N GLN A 222 20.85 7.70 17.50
CA GLN A 222 19.78 8.54 18.06
C GLN A 222 18.95 7.86 19.14
N LYS A 223 18.99 6.52 19.23
CA LYS A 223 18.33 5.67 20.22
C LYS A 223 16.90 6.11 20.56
N PRO A 224 15.99 6.19 19.57
CA PRO A 224 14.61 6.58 19.86
C PRO A 224 13.90 5.51 20.69
N ALA A 225 13.16 5.91 21.71
CA ALA A 225 12.29 5.01 22.46
C ALA A 225 11.13 4.49 21.59
N VAL A 226 10.66 5.34 20.67
CA VAL A 226 9.63 4.99 19.68
C VAL A 226 10.15 5.21 18.27
N ALA A 227 10.19 4.16 17.44
CA ALA A 227 10.37 4.27 16.00
C ALA A 227 9.04 4.00 15.30
N HIS A 228 8.45 5.03 14.68
CA HIS A 228 7.21 4.90 13.91
C HIS A 228 7.51 5.02 12.41
N LEU A 229 7.42 3.88 11.75
CA LEU A 229 7.79 3.67 10.36
C LEU A 229 6.56 3.80 9.47
N TRP A 230 6.69 4.42 8.31
CA TRP A 230 5.56 4.72 7.41
C TRP A 230 5.77 4.08 6.04
N LEU A 231 4.73 3.41 5.53
CA LEU A 231 4.71 2.68 4.24
C LEU A 231 5.52 1.37 4.25
N ASP A 232 5.13 0.43 3.40
CA ASP A 232 5.59 -0.97 3.49
C ASP A 232 7.10 -1.16 3.38
N GLU A 233 7.79 -0.43 2.49
CA GLU A 233 9.23 -0.60 2.35
C GLU A 233 9.99 -0.11 3.60
N CYS A 234 9.62 1.07 4.12
CA CYS A 234 10.20 1.62 5.34
C CYS A 234 9.83 0.77 6.57
N ASN A 235 8.59 0.29 6.65
CA ASN A 235 8.14 -0.64 7.70
C ASN A 235 9.02 -1.88 7.77
N ILE A 236 9.34 -2.48 6.61
CA ILE A 236 10.13 -3.71 6.60
C ILE A 236 11.60 -3.41 6.88
N LYS A 237 12.23 -2.46 6.17
CA LYS A 237 13.67 -2.17 6.31
C LYS A 237 13.99 -1.53 7.66
N GLY A 238 13.26 -0.47 8.00
CA GLY A 238 13.37 0.19 9.29
C GLY A 238 12.97 -0.72 10.44
N GLY A 239 12.00 -1.63 10.24
CA GLY A 239 11.58 -2.57 11.29
C GLY A 239 12.66 -3.60 11.59
N LEU A 240 13.28 -4.17 10.55
CA LEU A 240 14.43 -5.08 10.71
C LEU A 240 15.57 -4.39 11.46
N ALA A 241 15.87 -3.15 11.08
CA ALA A 241 16.89 -2.34 11.71
C ALA A 241 16.55 -1.96 13.15
N ALA A 242 15.31 -1.59 13.44
CA ALA A 242 14.85 -1.22 14.77
C ALA A 242 14.84 -2.39 15.74
N VAL A 243 14.45 -3.59 15.28
CA VAL A 243 14.59 -4.82 16.07
C VAL A 243 16.06 -5.11 16.34
N ALA A 244 16.91 -5.06 15.32
CA ALA A 244 18.35 -5.27 15.49
C ALA A 244 18.99 -4.17 16.37
N ALA A 245 18.45 -2.96 16.37
CA ALA A 245 18.85 -1.82 17.19
C ALA A 245 18.23 -1.86 18.61
N GLY A 246 17.31 -2.78 18.91
CA GLY A 246 16.72 -2.92 20.25
C GLY A 246 15.77 -1.78 20.63
N VAL A 247 15.17 -1.12 19.65
CA VAL A 247 14.20 -0.04 19.89
C VAL A 247 13.01 -0.58 20.71
N PRO A 248 12.65 0.04 21.86
CA PRO A 248 11.61 -0.48 22.76
C PRO A 248 10.22 -0.59 22.12
N ARG A 249 9.82 0.42 21.35
CA ARG A 249 8.52 0.47 20.67
C ARG A 249 8.69 0.71 19.18
N ILE A 250 8.27 -0.25 18.36
CA ILE A 250 8.37 -0.20 16.91
C ILE A 250 6.97 -0.22 16.33
N VAL A 251 6.55 0.89 15.71
CA VAL A 251 5.22 1.05 15.14
C VAL A 251 5.32 0.96 13.62
N LEU A 252 4.70 -0.06 13.04
CA LEU A 252 4.62 -0.25 11.60
C LEU A 252 3.34 0.43 11.08
N GLY A 253 3.48 1.52 10.36
CA GLY A 253 2.38 2.34 9.85
C GLY A 253 1.98 1.97 8.44
N THR A 254 0.92 1.18 8.27
CA THR A 254 0.35 0.86 6.95
C THR A 254 -0.77 1.85 6.58
N ARG A 255 -0.78 2.34 5.33
CA ARG A 255 -1.66 3.44 4.88
C ARG A 255 -2.62 3.06 3.74
N SER A 256 -2.66 1.78 3.39
CA SER A 256 -3.43 1.24 2.27
C SER A 256 -3.92 -0.19 2.59
N LEU A 257 -4.55 -0.83 1.59
CA LEU A 257 -4.64 -2.28 1.52
C LEU A 257 -3.24 -2.93 1.49
N PRO A 258 -3.14 -4.26 1.69
CA PRO A 258 -1.87 -4.96 1.61
C PRO A 258 -1.15 -4.78 0.26
N PRO A 259 0.20 -4.86 0.23
CA PRO A 259 0.99 -4.54 -0.95
C PRO A 259 0.65 -5.34 -2.20
N HIS A 260 0.13 -6.58 -2.06
CA HIS A 260 -0.23 -7.43 -3.18
C HIS A 260 -1.37 -6.88 -4.07
N ASN A 261 -2.02 -5.80 -3.62
CA ASN A 261 -3.01 -5.04 -4.40
C ASN A 261 -2.37 -3.92 -5.26
N PHE A 262 -1.06 -3.72 -5.15
CA PHE A 262 -0.33 -2.61 -5.77
C PHE A 262 0.92 -3.10 -6.52
N SER A 263 1.41 -2.27 -7.45
CA SER A 263 2.62 -2.55 -8.24
C SER A 263 3.89 -2.60 -7.40
N LEU A 264 3.90 -1.97 -6.22
CA LEU A 264 5.03 -1.92 -5.30
C LEU A 264 5.22 -3.21 -4.49
N HIS A 265 4.36 -4.21 -4.66
CA HIS A 265 4.47 -5.49 -3.96
C HIS A 265 5.85 -6.14 -4.17
N GLN A 266 6.51 -6.46 -3.06
CA GLN A 266 7.72 -7.27 -3.08
C GLN A 266 7.46 -8.63 -2.42
N PRO A 267 7.99 -9.75 -2.96
CA PRO A 267 7.73 -11.08 -2.42
C PRO A 267 8.20 -11.29 -0.97
N TYR A 268 9.16 -10.49 -0.49
CA TYR A 268 9.63 -10.56 0.89
C TYR A 268 8.63 -9.97 1.90
N MET A 269 7.74 -9.06 1.47
CA MET A 269 6.97 -8.22 2.40
C MET A 269 6.09 -9.04 3.34
N ARG A 270 5.43 -10.09 2.82
CA ARG A 270 4.54 -10.93 3.62
C ARG A 270 5.29 -11.59 4.79
N GLU A 271 6.40 -12.26 4.48
CA GLU A 271 7.17 -12.96 5.50
C GLU A 271 7.97 -11.98 6.37
N GLY A 272 8.35 -10.81 5.85
CA GLY A 272 8.96 -9.74 6.64
C GLY A 272 8.01 -9.19 7.70
N TYR A 273 6.76 -8.87 7.34
CA TYR A 273 5.73 -8.48 8.31
C TYR A 273 5.45 -9.59 9.33
N ARG A 274 5.29 -10.84 8.88
CA ARG A 274 5.07 -11.99 9.79
C ARG A 274 6.26 -12.23 10.73
N TRP A 275 7.48 -11.91 10.30
CA TRP A 275 8.65 -12.02 11.14
C TRP A 275 8.69 -10.88 12.17
N LEU A 276 8.46 -9.64 11.73
CA LEU A 276 8.44 -8.45 12.59
C LEU A 276 7.37 -8.55 13.68
N LEU A 277 6.16 -9.00 13.35
CA LEU A 277 5.05 -9.11 14.31
C LEU A 277 5.24 -10.19 15.39
N LYS A 278 6.31 -10.99 15.30
CA LYS A 278 6.69 -11.93 16.37
C LYS A 278 7.68 -11.33 17.36
N GLN A 279 8.27 -10.18 17.01
CA GLN A 279 9.30 -9.53 17.82
C GLN A 279 8.63 -8.70 18.91
N THR A 280 9.23 -8.69 20.09
CA THR A 280 8.76 -7.88 21.23
C THR A 280 8.79 -6.40 20.87
N GLY A 281 7.78 -5.64 21.29
CA GLY A 281 7.71 -4.19 21.07
C GLY A 281 7.22 -3.77 19.68
N VAL A 282 7.08 -4.70 18.73
CA VAL A 282 6.55 -4.41 17.39
C VAL A 282 5.03 -4.43 17.39
N VAL A 283 4.42 -3.37 16.87
CA VAL A 283 2.98 -3.25 16.65
C VAL A 283 2.69 -2.81 15.22
N LEU A 284 1.57 -3.25 14.68
CA LEU A 284 1.09 -2.87 13.34
C LEU A 284 -0.16 -2.02 13.50
N LEU A 285 -0.16 -0.85 12.85
CA LEU A 285 -1.33 -0.02 12.68
C LEU A 285 -1.74 0.08 11.21
N ASN A 286 -3.02 0.31 10.98
CA ASN A 286 -3.57 0.65 9.66
C ASN A 286 -4.46 1.89 9.76
N ASN A 287 -4.61 2.62 8.66
CA ASN A 287 -5.45 3.82 8.61
C ASN A 287 -6.94 3.57 8.37
N SER A 288 -7.35 2.31 8.26
CA SER A 288 -8.74 1.92 8.02
C SER A 288 -9.02 0.55 8.63
N ARG A 289 -10.27 0.27 9.03
CA ARG A 289 -10.69 -1.07 9.45
C ARG A 289 -10.66 -2.05 8.28
N ALA A 290 -11.03 -1.59 7.09
CA ALA A 290 -10.96 -2.41 5.88
C ALA A 290 -9.52 -2.83 5.55
N GLY A 291 -8.57 -1.88 5.60
CA GLY A 291 -7.15 -2.15 5.44
C GLY A 291 -6.60 -3.08 6.52
N ALA A 292 -6.94 -2.84 7.79
CA ALA A 292 -6.57 -3.73 8.90
C ALA A 292 -7.03 -5.17 8.64
N ARG A 293 -8.32 -5.38 8.33
CA ARG A 293 -8.86 -6.71 8.02
C ARG A 293 -8.16 -7.38 6.84
N ALA A 294 -7.89 -6.63 5.78
CA ALA A 294 -7.19 -7.15 4.60
C ALA A 294 -5.74 -7.56 4.93
N TYR A 295 -5.02 -6.80 5.77
CA TYR A 295 -3.70 -7.20 6.26
C TYR A 295 -3.78 -8.42 7.16
N GLU A 296 -4.78 -8.51 8.05
CA GLU A 296 -4.97 -9.69 8.92
C GLU A 296 -5.17 -10.97 8.11
N GLU A 297 -6.02 -10.92 7.07
CA GLU A 297 -6.23 -12.03 6.14
C GLU A 297 -4.94 -12.38 5.37
N TRP A 298 -4.29 -11.36 4.79
CA TRP A 298 -3.09 -11.56 3.98
C TRP A 298 -1.93 -12.14 4.81
N LEU A 299 -1.71 -11.61 6.01
CA LEU A 299 -0.68 -12.08 6.93
C LEU A 299 -1.06 -13.38 7.64
N GLN A 300 -2.36 -13.73 7.66
CA GLN A 300 -2.93 -14.85 8.40
C GLN A 300 -2.66 -14.74 9.90
N ILE A 301 -3.02 -13.58 10.46
CA ILE A 301 -2.96 -13.27 11.88
C ILE A 301 -4.39 -13.06 12.41
N PRO A 302 -4.61 -13.11 13.75
CA PRO A 302 -5.96 -12.99 14.31
C PRO A 302 -6.68 -11.71 13.89
N THR A 303 -7.98 -11.81 13.64
CA THR A 303 -8.81 -10.64 13.36
C THR A 303 -8.89 -9.72 14.57
N GLY A 304 -8.77 -8.41 14.35
CA GLY A 304 -8.71 -7.39 15.40
C GLY A 304 -7.34 -7.23 16.08
N SER A 305 -6.27 -7.84 15.53
CA SER A 305 -4.91 -7.70 16.05
C SER A 305 -4.19 -6.45 15.54
N ILE A 306 -4.67 -5.85 14.44
CA ILE A 306 -4.13 -4.60 13.91
C ILE A 306 -4.90 -3.41 14.47
N GLN A 307 -4.18 -2.47 15.08
CA GLN A 307 -4.77 -1.24 15.61
C GLN A 307 -5.15 -0.30 14.47
N VAL A 308 -6.28 0.41 14.61
CA VAL A 308 -6.76 1.35 13.59
C VAL A 308 -6.58 2.78 14.06
N VAL A 309 -5.78 3.55 13.32
CA VAL A 309 -5.57 4.99 13.54
C VAL A 309 -5.96 5.71 12.25
N TYR A 310 -7.16 6.28 12.22
CA TYR A 310 -7.64 7.04 11.06
C TYR A 310 -6.72 8.21 10.72
N ASN A 311 -6.69 8.59 9.44
CA ASN A 311 -6.04 9.82 9.02
C ASN A 311 -6.67 11.02 9.74
N GLY A 312 -5.85 12.01 10.09
CA GLY A 312 -6.25 13.28 10.64
C GLY A 312 -6.47 14.33 9.54
N PHE A 313 -7.46 15.19 9.75
CA PHE A 313 -7.72 16.41 8.99
C PHE A 313 -7.84 17.58 9.97
N ASP A 314 -7.25 18.71 9.59
CA ASP A 314 -7.30 19.94 10.39
C ASP A 314 -8.55 20.74 10.02
N PHE A 315 -9.46 20.89 10.98
CA PHE A 315 -10.75 21.55 10.82
C PHE A 315 -10.66 23.03 11.22
N ASP A 316 -9.54 23.69 10.91
CA ASP A 316 -9.40 25.13 11.08
C ASP A 316 -10.49 25.88 10.28
N ASP A 317 -11.41 26.51 11.00
CA ASP A 317 -12.56 27.19 10.42
C ASP A 317 -12.15 28.35 9.52
N GLU A 318 -11.09 29.09 9.85
CA GLU A 318 -10.64 30.21 9.02
C GLU A 318 -10.08 29.72 7.68
N VAL A 319 -9.32 28.62 7.69
CA VAL A 319 -8.80 27.98 6.47
C VAL A 319 -9.95 27.46 5.61
N LEU A 320 -10.92 26.74 6.21
CA LEU A 320 -12.07 26.21 5.48
C LEU A 320 -12.94 27.33 4.91
N GLN A 321 -13.20 28.39 5.67
CA GLN A 321 -13.97 29.55 5.19
C GLN A 321 -13.24 30.30 4.08
N ARG A 322 -11.91 30.45 4.16
CA ARG A 322 -11.11 31.06 3.09
C ARG A 322 -11.25 30.29 1.77
N HIS A 323 -11.21 28.96 1.81
CA HIS A 323 -11.42 28.15 0.62
C HIS A 323 -12.85 28.24 0.08
N ARG A 324 -13.87 28.22 0.95
CA ARG A 324 -15.28 28.42 0.56
C ARG A 324 -15.49 29.79 -0.10
N ALA A 325 -14.93 30.86 0.47
CA ALA A 325 -14.99 32.21 -0.10
C ALA A 325 -14.26 32.31 -1.46
N GLY A 326 -13.20 31.51 -1.66
CA GLY A 326 -12.45 31.44 -2.91
C GLY A 326 -13.15 30.71 -4.06
N ARG A 327 -14.29 30.06 -3.81
CA ARG A 327 -15.06 29.26 -4.79
C ARG A 327 -15.28 29.99 -6.11
N THR A 328 -15.83 31.21 -6.06
CA THR A 328 -16.19 31.98 -7.27
C THR A 328 -14.95 32.33 -8.09
N ALA A 329 -13.88 32.77 -7.43
CA ALA A 329 -12.62 33.11 -8.10
C ALA A 329 -11.96 31.87 -8.74
N TYR A 330 -12.03 30.71 -8.09
CA TYR A 330 -11.53 29.45 -8.65
C TYR A 330 -12.30 29.07 -9.91
N ARG A 331 -13.65 29.09 -9.86
CA ARG A 331 -14.49 28.81 -11.02
C ARG A 331 -14.21 29.75 -12.20
N GLN A 332 -14.13 31.06 -11.94
CA GLN A 332 -13.82 32.07 -12.96
C GLN A 332 -12.46 31.82 -13.64
N ARG A 333 -11.42 31.52 -12.86
CA ARG A 333 -10.07 31.22 -13.40
C ARG A 333 -10.08 30.04 -14.39
N HIS A 334 -11.00 29.10 -14.21
CA HIS A 334 -11.13 27.90 -15.06
C HIS A 334 -12.28 28.00 -16.07
N GLY A 335 -12.89 29.17 -16.26
CA GLY A 335 -13.97 29.39 -17.23
C GLY A 335 -15.28 28.69 -16.87
N ILE A 336 -15.51 28.40 -15.59
CA ILE A 336 -16.70 27.71 -15.10
C ILE A 336 -17.69 28.75 -14.56
N SER A 337 -18.94 28.67 -15.00
CA SER A 337 -20.01 29.56 -14.51
C SER A 337 -20.35 29.31 -13.04
N ALA A 338 -20.79 30.35 -12.33
CA ALA A 338 -21.29 30.22 -10.97
C ALA A 338 -22.63 29.45 -10.90
N GLU A 339 -23.43 29.52 -11.98
CA GLU A 339 -24.80 28.99 -12.02
C GLU A 339 -24.88 27.51 -12.37
N VAL A 340 -23.80 26.92 -12.90
CA VAL A 340 -23.80 25.50 -13.29
C VAL A 340 -23.45 24.60 -12.11
N LEU A 341 -24.05 23.42 -12.08
CA LEU A 341 -23.64 22.36 -11.18
C LEU A 341 -22.29 21.80 -11.64
N LEU A 342 -21.34 21.72 -10.72
CA LEU A 342 -19.98 21.23 -10.96
C LEU A 342 -19.73 19.94 -10.19
N VAL A 343 -19.61 18.83 -10.90
CA VAL A 343 -19.15 17.56 -10.32
C VAL A 343 -17.63 17.47 -10.48
N GLY A 344 -16.91 17.09 -9.45
CA GLY A 344 -15.45 17.01 -9.59
C GLY A 344 -14.76 15.96 -8.76
N THR A 345 -13.46 15.91 -8.96
CA THR A 345 -12.58 14.97 -8.29
C THR A 345 -11.16 15.49 -8.20
N VAL A 346 -10.46 15.09 -7.14
CA VAL A 346 -9.02 15.30 -6.98
C VAL A 346 -8.37 13.94 -6.81
N MET A 347 -7.54 13.53 -7.77
CA MET A 347 -6.89 12.21 -7.74
C MET A 347 -5.57 12.19 -8.50
N ARG A 348 -4.68 11.25 -8.18
CA ARG A 348 -3.59 10.88 -9.09
C ARG A 348 -4.19 10.16 -10.30
N LEU A 349 -3.77 10.50 -11.52
CA LEU A 349 -4.25 9.86 -12.75
C LEU A 349 -3.54 8.52 -12.97
N SER A 350 -3.94 7.52 -12.19
CA SER A 350 -3.39 6.17 -12.20
C SER A 350 -4.49 5.10 -12.28
N GLU A 351 -4.10 3.88 -12.64
CA GLU A 351 -5.04 2.79 -12.88
C GLU A 351 -5.93 2.48 -11.67
N GLU A 352 -5.39 2.57 -10.44
CA GLU A 352 -6.14 2.32 -9.22
C GLU A 352 -7.19 3.38 -8.90
N LYS A 353 -7.04 4.61 -9.40
CA LYS A 353 -7.99 5.72 -9.24
C LYS A 353 -9.06 5.75 -10.33
N ARG A 354 -8.81 5.08 -11.46
CA ARG A 354 -9.72 4.89 -12.61
C ARG A 354 -10.30 6.21 -13.16
N PRO A 355 -9.45 7.16 -13.57
CA PRO A 355 -9.92 8.43 -14.12
C PRO A 355 -10.73 8.25 -15.42
N LEU A 356 -10.47 7.18 -16.20
CA LEU A 356 -11.27 6.87 -17.39
C LEU A 356 -12.70 6.45 -17.06
N LEU A 357 -12.90 5.62 -16.01
CA LEU A 357 -14.26 5.28 -15.55
C LEU A 357 -15.00 6.55 -15.10
N TRP A 358 -14.30 7.44 -14.39
CA TRP A 358 -14.85 8.71 -13.97
C TRP A 358 -15.37 9.54 -15.15
N LEU A 359 -14.60 9.61 -16.25
CA LEU A 359 -15.02 10.29 -17.48
C LEU A 359 -16.23 9.62 -18.15
N GLU A 360 -16.31 8.29 -18.16
CA GLU A 360 -17.49 7.60 -18.70
C GLU A 360 -18.75 7.89 -17.89
N ILE A 361 -18.64 7.97 -16.56
CA ILE A 361 -19.74 8.38 -15.70
C ILE A 361 -20.10 9.84 -15.98
N ALA A 362 -19.12 10.73 -16.12
CA ALA A 362 -19.35 12.13 -16.48
C ALA A 362 -20.12 12.26 -17.81
N ALA A 363 -19.72 11.52 -18.84
CA ALA A 363 -20.41 11.52 -20.14
C ALA A 363 -21.85 11.00 -20.02
N ALA A 364 -22.07 9.94 -19.24
CA ALA A 364 -23.40 9.43 -18.97
C ALA A 364 -24.29 10.42 -18.21
N VAL A 365 -23.75 11.13 -17.21
CA VAL A 365 -24.46 12.18 -16.47
C VAL A 365 -24.77 13.37 -17.38
N HIS A 366 -23.80 13.84 -18.17
CA HIS A 366 -23.98 14.97 -19.09
C HIS A 366 -25.09 14.73 -20.11
N ARG A 367 -25.22 13.50 -20.63
CA ARG A 367 -26.33 13.12 -21.52
C ARG A 367 -27.72 13.28 -20.90
N HIS A 368 -27.83 13.13 -19.57
CA HIS A 368 -29.10 13.31 -18.84
C HIS A 368 -29.29 14.74 -18.33
N LEU A 369 -28.20 15.42 -17.98
CA LEU A 369 -28.16 16.78 -17.45
C LEU A 369 -27.14 17.63 -18.25
N PRO A 370 -27.52 18.19 -19.41
CA PRO A 370 -26.60 18.90 -20.31
C PRO A 370 -25.94 20.15 -19.71
N ASP A 371 -26.55 20.75 -18.68
CA ASP A 371 -26.03 21.95 -18.02
C ASP A 371 -24.95 21.65 -16.97
N VAL A 372 -24.79 20.38 -16.56
CA VAL A 372 -23.75 19.97 -15.61
C VAL A 372 -22.37 20.10 -16.25
N ARG A 373 -21.39 20.57 -15.48
CA ARG A 373 -19.98 20.64 -15.85
C ARG A 373 -19.14 19.78 -14.90
N PHE A 374 -17.93 19.47 -15.34
CA PHE A 374 -17.06 18.53 -14.67
C PHE A 374 -15.66 19.11 -14.45
N LEU A 375 -15.04 18.80 -13.31
CA LEU A 375 -13.68 19.20 -13.00
C LEU A 375 -12.84 18.02 -12.53
N MET A 376 -11.67 17.83 -13.12
CA MET A 376 -10.69 16.85 -12.66
C MET A 376 -9.36 17.54 -12.39
N ALA A 377 -8.97 17.54 -11.11
CA ALA A 377 -7.68 18.02 -10.63
C ALA A 377 -6.76 16.83 -10.33
N GLY A 378 -5.57 16.86 -10.89
CA GLY A 378 -4.62 15.76 -10.79
C GLY A 378 -3.70 15.61 -11.98
N ASP A 379 -2.65 14.84 -11.77
CA ASP A 379 -1.72 14.41 -12.82
C ASP A 379 -1.31 12.95 -12.58
N GLY A 380 -0.66 12.32 -13.56
CA GLY A 380 -0.19 10.95 -13.46
C GLY A 380 0.07 10.30 -14.81
N ASN A 381 0.40 9.00 -14.77
CA ASN A 381 0.78 8.24 -15.95
C ASN A 381 -0.35 8.12 -16.99
N LEU A 382 -1.61 8.28 -16.59
CA LEU A 382 -2.77 8.24 -17.50
C LEU A 382 -3.17 9.62 -18.05
N ARG A 383 -2.38 10.68 -17.82
CA ARG A 383 -2.74 12.06 -18.22
C ARG A 383 -3.08 12.21 -19.70
N SER A 384 -2.33 11.54 -20.58
CA SER A 384 -2.56 11.60 -22.04
C SER A 384 -3.87 10.90 -22.43
N GLU A 385 -4.14 9.72 -21.89
CA GLU A 385 -5.38 8.96 -22.16
C GLU A 385 -6.62 9.71 -21.66
N VAL A 386 -6.50 10.32 -20.46
CA VAL A 386 -7.54 11.17 -19.88
C VAL A 386 -7.82 12.39 -20.76
N GLN A 387 -6.78 13.03 -21.31
CA GLN A 387 -6.96 14.15 -22.25
C GLN A 387 -7.72 13.70 -23.50
N GLN A 388 -7.25 12.63 -24.14
CA GLN A 388 -7.86 12.11 -25.37
C GLN A 388 -9.35 11.79 -25.17
N ARG A 389 -9.71 11.18 -24.03
CA ARG A 389 -11.10 10.87 -23.71
C ARG A 389 -11.94 12.12 -23.44
N ALA A 390 -11.38 13.12 -22.76
CA ALA A 390 -12.08 14.39 -22.48
C ALA A 390 -12.30 15.23 -23.76
N ASP A 391 -11.46 15.04 -24.79
CA ASP A 391 -11.57 15.75 -26.07
C ASP A 391 -12.55 15.10 -27.06
N CYS A 392 -13.13 13.95 -26.72
CA CYS A 392 -14.21 13.31 -27.49
C CYS A 392 -15.48 14.18 -27.51
N ASP A 393 -16.29 14.03 -28.57
CA ASP A 393 -17.42 14.94 -28.84
C ASP A 393 -18.50 14.97 -27.73
N ASP A 394 -18.61 13.91 -26.93
CA ASP A 394 -19.55 13.83 -25.80
C ASP A 394 -19.07 14.52 -24.50
N LEU A 395 -17.80 14.93 -24.44
CA LEU A 395 -17.17 15.59 -23.29
C LEU A 395 -16.40 16.88 -23.64
N ARG A 396 -16.20 17.18 -24.92
CA ARG A 396 -15.44 18.35 -25.36
C ARG A 396 -16.08 19.63 -24.84
N GLY A 397 -15.31 20.41 -24.07
CA GLY A 397 -15.79 21.64 -23.42
C GLY A 397 -16.69 21.43 -22.20
N VAL A 398 -16.91 20.17 -21.79
CA VAL A 398 -17.74 19.78 -20.63
C VAL A 398 -16.88 19.48 -19.41
N VAL A 399 -15.65 18.99 -19.62
CA VAL A 399 -14.69 18.64 -18.57
C VAL A 399 -13.51 19.61 -18.54
N SER A 400 -13.28 20.23 -17.38
CA SER A 400 -12.08 21.02 -17.09
C SER A 400 -11.00 20.13 -16.46
N LEU A 401 -9.96 19.81 -17.23
CA LEU A 401 -8.75 19.13 -16.73
C LEU A 401 -7.73 20.17 -16.27
N VAL A 402 -7.61 20.40 -14.96
CA VAL A 402 -6.81 21.51 -14.40
C VAL A 402 -5.37 21.15 -14.06
N GLY A 403 -5.00 19.87 -14.21
CA GLY A 403 -3.63 19.38 -13.93
C GLY A 403 -3.35 19.26 -12.43
N TYR A 404 -2.06 19.20 -12.07
CA TYR A 404 -1.63 19.11 -10.67
C TYR A 404 -2.00 20.37 -9.89
N GLU A 405 -2.84 20.21 -8.86
CA GLU A 405 -3.28 21.30 -8.00
C GLU A 405 -2.53 21.26 -6.66
N ARG A 406 -1.71 22.28 -6.39
CA ARG A 406 -0.95 22.37 -5.13
C ARG A 406 -1.88 22.58 -3.92
N GLN A 407 -3.01 23.27 -4.12
CA GLN A 407 -4.02 23.53 -3.10
C GLN A 407 -5.32 22.79 -3.42
N ALA A 408 -5.32 21.47 -3.21
CA ALA A 408 -6.47 20.61 -3.51
C ALA A 408 -7.80 21.11 -2.93
N LEU A 409 -7.80 21.71 -1.74
CA LEU A 409 -9.00 22.26 -1.10
C LEU A 409 -9.67 23.36 -1.93
N GLY A 410 -8.91 24.14 -2.71
CA GLY A 410 -9.47 25.15 -3.61
C GLY A 410 -10.30 24.53 -4.74
N ALA A 411 -9.77 23.48 -5.37
CA ALA A 411 -10.50 22.72 -6.39
C ALA A 411 -11.75 22.06 -5.82
N ILE A 412 -11.65 21.47 -4.62
CA ILE A 412 -12.76 20.81 -3.95
C ILE A 412 -13.86 21.80 -3.54
N ALA A 413 -13.49 22.96 -2.99
CA ALA A 413 -14.44 24.00 -2.58
C ALA A 413 -15.25 24.58 -3.74
N ALA A 414 -14.74 24.45 -4.98
CA ALA A 414 -15.43 24.87 -6.18
C ALA A 414 -16.60 23.95 -6.58
N LEU A 415 -16.67 22.72 -6.05
CA LEU A 415 -17.59 21.68 -6.50
C LEU A 415 -18.96 21.77 -5.83
N ASP A 416 -19.98 21.21 -6.48
CA ASP A 416 -21.30 20.93 -5.89
C ASP A 416 -21.44 19.48 -5.42
N LEU A 417 -20.62 18.60 -5.98
CA LEU A 417 -20.61 17.18 -5.68
C LEU A 417 -19.21 16.62 -5.99
N PHE A 418 -18.66 15.83 -5.08
CA PHE A 418 -17.38 15.14 -5.29
C PHE A 418 -17.64 13.68 -5.68
N LEU A 419 -16.97 13.18 -6.72
CA LEU A 419 -17.08 11.79 -7.17
C LEU A 419 -15.70 11.09 -7.16
N LEU A 420 -15.61 9.94 -6.48
CA LEU A 420 -14.43 9.08 -6.45
C LEU A 420 -14.76 7.69 -7.02
N THR A 421 -13.92 7.18 -7.93
CA THR A 421 -14.17 5.94 -8.69
C THR A 421 -13.08 4.88 -8.51
N SER A 422 -12.27 5.01 -7.45
CA SER A 422 -11.13 4.15 -7.18
C SER A 422 -11.52 2.66 -7.12
N ARG A 423 -10.58 1.78 -7.49
CA ARG A 423 -10.69 0.32 -7.25
C ARG A 423 -9.90 -0.14 -6.02
N ALA A 424 -9.02 0.69 -5.50
CA ALA A 424 -8.23 0.41 -4.31
C ALA A 424 -7.90 1.69 -3.55
N GLU A 425 -8.18 1.70 -2.24
CA GLU A 425 -7.88 2.81 -1.33
C GLU A 425 -7.40 2.27 0.02
N GLY A 426 -6.64 3.08 0.75
CA GLY A 426 -6.56 2.97 2.21
C GLY A 426 -7.75 3.69 2.82
N LEU A 427 -7.49 4.79 3.53
CA LEU A 427 -8.50 5.79 3.86
C LEU A 427 -8.32 7.02 2.93
N PRO A 428 -9.25 7.32 2.01
CA PRO A 428 -9.09 8.40 1.05
C PRO A 428 -9.27 9.78 1.69
N ASN A 429 -8.17 10.51 1.90
CA ASN A 429 -8.18 11.87 2.47
C ASN A 429 -9.13 12.83 1.72
N VAL A 430 -9.19 12.72 0.40
CA VAL A 430 -10.01 13.61 -0.45
C VAL A 430 -11.52 13.52 -0.15
N LEU A 431 -12.01 12.37 0.35
CA LEU A 431 -13.41 12.25 0.78
C LEU A 431 -13.66 12.99 2.10
N VAL A 432 -12.69 12.96 3.02
CA VAL A 432 -12.74 13.72 4.28
C VAL A 432 -12.64 15.21 4.00
N GLU A 433 -11.73 15.61 3.10
CA GLU A 433 -11.51 17.00 2.67
C GLU A 433 -12.75 17.62 2.02
N ALA A 434 -13.40 16.88 1.10
CA ALA A 434 -14.65 17.31 0.47
C ALA A 434 -15.76 17.54 1.49
N GLN A 435 -15.97 16.57 2.37
CA GLN A 435 -16.99 16.67 3.41
C GLN A 435 -16.67 17.78 4.43
N ALA A 436 -15.40 18.02 4.75
CA ALA A 436 -14.99 19.13 5.61
C ALA A 436 -15.36 20.48 5.00
N LEU A 437 -15.30 20.63 3.68
CA LEU A 437 -15.76 21.83 2.98
C LEU A 437 -17.28 21.93 2.84
N GLY A 438 -18.02 20.90 3.27
CA GLY A 438 -19.47 20.80 3.12
C GLY A 438 -19.90 20.32 1.73
N ILE A 439 -19.00 19.67 0.99
CA ILE A 439 -19.28 19.11 -0.33
C ILE A 439 -19.71 17.65 -0.16
N PRO A 440 -20.95 17.28 -0.56
CA PRO A 440 -21.39 15.89 -0.51
C PRO A 440 -20.55 15.03 -1.46
N VAL A 441 -20.29 13.79 -1.04
CA VAL A 441 -19.41 12.87 -1.76
C VAL A 441 -20.17 11.67 -2.31
N ILE A 442 -19.73 11.15 -3.45
CA ILE A 442 -20.10 9.84 -3.96
C ILE A 442 -18.81 9.05 -4.17
N THR A 443 -18.76 7.81 -3.70
CA THR A 443 -17.58 6.95 -3.83
C THR A 443 -17.95 5.51 -4.13
N THR A 444 -17.05 4.77 -4.77
CA THR A 444 -17.06 3.31 -4.79
C THR A 444 -16.77 2.73 -3.40
N ASP A 445 -17.32 1.55 -3.09
CA ASP A 445 -17.04 0.82 -1.84
C ASP A 445 -15.72 0.03 -1.95
N VAL A 446 -14.60 0.72 -1.77
CA VAL A 446 -13.26 0.11 -1.79
C VAL A 446 -12.41 0.56 -0.61
N GLY A 447 -11.66 -0.38 -0.03
CA GLY A 447 -10.82 -0.10 1.12
C GLY A 447 -11.62 0.57 2.25
N GLY A 448 -11.06 1.64 2.83
CA GLY A 448 -11.69 2.43 3.88
C GLY A 448 -12.61 3.54 3.38
N ALA A 449 -13.00 3.57 2.09
CA ALA A 449 -13.85 4.64 1.55
C ALA A 449 -15.20 4.75 2.26
N SER A 450 -15.89 3.63 2.47
CA SER A 450 -17.16 3.58 3.21
C SER A 450 -17.03 3.99 4.68
N GLU A 451 -15.83 3.91 5.27
CA GLU A 451 -15.59 4.40 6.62
C GLU A 451 -15.56 5.93 6.70
N THR A 452 -15.35 6.61 5.57
CA THR A 452 -15.34 8.07 5.46
C THR A 452 -16.70 8.66 5.12
N VAL A 453 -17.74 7.85 4.90
CA VAL A 453 -19.06 8.34 4.46
C VAL A 453 -20.16 7.76 5.35
N CYS A 454 -21.06 8.60 5.85
CA CYS A 454 -22.33 8.17 6.40
C CYS A 454 -23.32 7.99 5.25
N HIS A 455 -23.44 6.75 4.75
CA HIS A 455 -24.20 6.43 3.54
C HIS A 455 -25.65 6.97 3.60
N GLY A 456 -26.04 7.69 2.54
CA GLY A 456 -27.35 8.33 2.39
C GLY A 456 -27.49 9.67 3.11
N VAL A 457 -26.60 9.97 4.06
CA VAL A 457 -26.66 11.15 4.93
C VAL A 457 -25.59 12.17 4.56
N SER A 458 -24.30 11.85 4.75
CA SER A 458 -23.20 12.77 4.37
C SER A 458 -22.74 12.63 2.92
N GLY A 459 -23.14 11.53 2.29
CA GLY A 459 -22.71 11.16 0.95
C GLY A 459 -23.27 9.81 0.56
N TRP A 460 -22.83 9.30 -0.58
CA TRP A 460 -23.32 8.05 -1.14
C TRP A 460 -22.16 7.08 -1.40
N VAL A 461 -22.34 5.83 -0.99
CA VAL A 461 -21.43 4.74 -1.35
C VAL A 461 -22.13 3.91 -2.42
N LEU A 462 -21.49 3.73 -3.56
CA LEU A 462 -22.03 2.98 -4.69
C LEU A 462 -21.90 1.48 -4.43
N ASP A 463 -23.02 0.76 -4.51
CA ASP A 463 -23.06 -0.71 -4.39
C ASP A 463 -22.38 -1.39 -5.58
N LYS A 464 -22.45 -0.77 -6.75
CA LYS A 464 -21.75 -1.18 -7.97
C LYS A 464 -21.13 0.02 -8.66
N ASP A 465 -20.02 -0.21 -9.33
CA ASP A 465 -19.26 0.77 -10.10
C ASP A 465 -19.58 0.73 -11.61
N GLU A 466 -20.71 0.12 -11.98
CA GLU A 466 -21.22 0.12 -13.34
C GLU A 466 -21.63 1.53 -13.77
N ILE A 467 -21.19 1.94 -14.96
CA ILE A 467 -21.34 3.33 -15.46
C ILE A 467 -22.80 3.81 -15.37
N GLY A 468 -23.76 2.98 -15.80
CA GLY A 468 -25.18 3.35 -15.81
C GLY A 468 -25.75 3.57 -14.42
N GLU A 469 -25.46 2.66 -13.47
CA GLU A 469 -25.95 2.76 -12.09
C GLU A 469 -25.30 3.95 -11.36
N ALA A 470 -23.98 4.13 -11.51
CA ALA A 470 -23.27 5.26 -10.93
C ALA A 470 -23.76 6.60 -11.49
N ALA A 471 -23.97 6.71 -12.80
CA ALA A 471 -24.48 7.92 -13.44
C ALA A 471 -25.92 8.24 -13.01
N ALA A 472 -26.80 7.23 -12.97
CA ALA A 472 -28.18 7.41 -12.48
C ALA A 472 -28.19 7.91 -11.03
N GLN A 473 -27.30 7.40 -10.18
CA GLN A 473 -27.17 7.84 -8.81
C GLN A 473 -26.69 9.30 -8.72
N VAL A 474 -25.68 9.68 -9.51
CA VAL A 474 -25.20 11.07 -9.59
C VAL A 474 -26.33 12.01 -10.05
N VAL A 475 -27.04 11.66 -11.13
CA VAL A 475 -28.18 12.43 -11.66
C VAL A 475 -29.26 12.63 -10.59
N ARG A 476 -29.65 11.55 -9.90
CA ARG A 476 -30.67 11.61 -8.84
C ARG A 476 -30.31 12.61 -7.74
N LEU A 477 -29.04 12.62 -7.31
CA LEU A 477 -28.57 13.50 -6.24
C LEU A 477 -28.37 14.95 -6.72
N LEU A 478 -27.95 15.15 -7.98
CA LEU A 478 -27.88 16.48 -8.60
C LEU A 478 -29.25 17.10 -8.87
N GLN A 479 -30.30 16.30 -9.01
CA GLN A 479 -31.67 16.80 -9.13
C GLN A 479 -32.34 17.11 -7.79
N ASN A 480 -31.73 16.72 -6.66
CA ASN A 480 -32.26 16.96 -5.32
C ASN A 480 -31.45 18.05 -4.57
N PRO A 481 -31.80 19.35 -4.72
CA PRO A 481 -31.08 20.44 -4.07
C PRO A 481 -31.20 20.42 -2.55
N GLU A 482 -32.33 19.98 -2.01
CA GLU A 482 -32.55 19.84 -0.57
C GLU A 482 -31.57 18.83 0.03
N TRP A 483 -31.46 17.65 -0.59
CA TRP A 483 -30.50 16.64 -0.15
C TRP A 483 -29.06 17.16 -0.23
N ARG A 484 -28.65 17.85 -1.30
CA ARG A 484 -27.28 18.36 -1.40
C ARG A 484 -26.95 19.37 -0.29
N CYS A 485 -27.90 20.25 0.02
CA CYS A 485 -27.73 21.23 1.10
C CYS A 485 -27.59 20.53 2.45
N GLN A 486 -28.52 19.61 2.77
CA GLN A 486 -28.52 18.89 4.04
C GLN A 486 -27.30 17.97 4.17
N ALA A 487 -26.96 17.23 3.11
CA ALA A 487 -25.81 16.34 3.07
C ALA A 487 -24.49 17.10 3.27
N GLY A 488 -24.37 18.34 2.76
CA GLY A 488 -23.20 19.19 3.01
C GLY A 488 -23.00 19.52 4.49
N LEU A 489 -24.09 19.85 5.21
CA LEU A 489 -24.06 20.12 6.65
C LEU A 489 -23.73 18.85 7.45
N ASP A 490 -24.41 17.75 7.14
CA ASP A 490 -24.21 16.48 7.81
C ASP A 490 -22.83 15.88 7.54
N ALA A 491 -22.29 16.11 6.34
CA ALA A 491 -20.93 15.77 5.97
C ALA A 491 -19.89 16.42 6.85
N HIS A 492 -19.95 17.75 6.99
CA HIS A 492 -18.99 18.48 7.82
C HIS A 492 -19.04 18.00 9.28
N ARG A 493 -20.26 17.82 9.84
CA ARG A 493 -20.44 17.30 11.20
C ARG A 493 -19.86 15.88 11.35
N PHE A 494 -20.22 14.96 10.44
CA PHE A 494 -19.75 13.58 10.47
C PHE A 494 -18.22 13.48 10.45
N VAL A 495 -17.55 14.24 9.55
CA VAL A 495 -16.10 14.13 9.44
C VAL A 495 -15.34 14.84 10.55
N SER A 496 -15.83 15.98 11.05
CA SER A 496 -15.21 16.68 12.18
C SER A 496 -15.27 15.85 13.46
N GLU A 497 -16.38 15.16 13.68
CA GLU A 497 -16.57 14.24 14.80
C GLU A 497 -15.67 12.99 14.74
N LYS A 498 -15.11 12.63 13.57
CA LYS A 498 -14.37 11.36 13.40
C LYS A 498 -12.91 11.50 13.02
N PHE A 499 -12.56 12.49 12.19
CA PHE A 499 -11.26 12.59 11.53
C PHE A 499 -10.41 13.78 11.97
N GLY A 500 -10.75 14.46 13.07
CA GLY A 500 -9.91 15.55 13.60
C GLY A 500 -8.49 15.10 13.96
N VAL A 501 -7.50 15.93 13.66
CA VAL A 501 -6.07 15.68 13.99
C VAL A 501 -5.89 15.32 15.47
N GLY A 502 -6.61 15.98 16.38
CA GLY A 502 -6.54 15.67 17.81
C GLY A 502 -6.82 14.19 18.12
N ARG A 503 -7.88 13.62 17.55
CA ARG A 503 -8.23 12.21 17.74
C ARG A 503 -7.19 11.27 17.12
N MET A 504 -6.66 11.60 15.94
CA MET A 504 -5.57 10.84 15.34
C MET A 504 -4.36 10.79 16.28
N LEU A 505 -3.99 11.92 16.89
CA LEU A 505 -2.87 12.01 17.81
C LEU A 505 -3.13 11.26 19.12
N ASP A 506 -4.35 11.30 19.67
CA ASP A 506 -4.73 10.53 20.86
C ASP A 506 -4.56 9.02 20.59
N ALA A 507 -5.15 8.53 19.50
CA ALA A 507 -5.02 7.13 19.10
C ALA A 507 -3.56 6.74 18.78
N THR A 508 -2.77 7.64 18.20
CA THR A 508 -1.34 7.41 17.95
C THR A 508 -0.53 7.32 19.25
N SER A 509 -0.80 8.20 20.23
CA SER A 509 -0.19 8.14 21.56
C SER A 509 -0.50 6.82 22.27
N ASP A 510 -1.73 6.32 22.15
CA ASP A 510 -2.12 5.03 22.73
C ASP A 510 -1.33 3.87 22.13
N VAL A 511 -1.05 3.90 20.82
CA VAL A 511 -0.20 2.90 20.14
C VAL A 511 1.25 2.94 20.63
N TYR A 512 1.76 4.13 20.95
CA TYR A 512 3.13 4.28 21.47
C TYR A 512 3.28 3.64 22.87
N GLY A 513 2.20 3.63 23.66
CA GLY A 513 2.11 2.90 24.93
C GLY A 513 2.94 3.53 26.05
N ALA A 514 3.25 2.75 27.10
CA ALA A 514 3.86 3.25 28.34
C ALA A 514 5.20 3.99 28.15
N CYS A 515 6.03 3.55 27.20
CA CYS A 515 7.30 4.21 26.88
C CYS A 515 7.12 5.67 26.45
N PHE A 516 5.92 6.08 26.03
CA PHE A 516 5.61 7.45 25.63
C PHE A 516 5.08 8.33 26.79
N GLY A 517 4.64 7.73 27.90
CA GLY A 517 4.13 8.45 29.07
C GLY A 517 5.15 9.37 29.74
N ASP A 518 6.43 9.06 29.62
CA ASP A 518 7.54 9.85 30.17
C ASP A 518 7.93 11.06 29.30
N PHE A 519 7.31 11.23 28.11
CA PHE A 519 7.69 12.20 27.08
C PHE A 519 6.59 13.21 26.71
N LYS A 520 5.56 13.33 27.56
CA LYS A 520 4.42 14.25 27.42
C LYS A 520 4.59 15.50 28.25
#